data_AF-A0A1W4WFG0-F1
#
_entry.id   AF-A0A1W4WFG0-F1
#
_cell.length_a   1.000
_cell.length_b   1.000
_cell.length_c   1.000
_cell.angle_alpha   90.00
_cell.angle_beta   90.00
_cell.angle_gamma   90.00
#
_symmetry.space_group_name_H-M   'P 1'
#
loop_
_entity.id
_entity.type
_entity.pdbx_description
1 polymer ?
#
loop_
_entity_poly.entity_id
_entity_poly.type
_entity_poly.pdbx_seq_one_letter_code
_entity_poly.pdbx_strand_id
1 'polypeptide(L)'
;MALIKTKFSEVPLDAIILTENDAFKYETEILQNWEKGNDVWAYRYGKFVLAAISGFVGGYLNSHYRLKVRLFSYGRIASYLSTITIPSVTCLFFHDQFVLRGVVLQNECPVCLQLRAAAFQTFAGVVAPSLLAPFASFSLALRYGTYDVPYVTKEPLKAFKFWQSKTRPIGNILFAIFLGQALAGALVTHLEARSVFNVNNELLKLDKSLNNT
;
A
#
# COMPACT_ATOMS: atom_id res chain seq x y z
N MET A 1 0.34 -21.22 -20.28
CA MET A 1 -0.06 -20.54 -19.03
C MET A 1 0.36 -21.50 -17.97
N ALA A 2 1.07 -21.07 -16.92
CA ALA A 2 1.54 -22.02 -15.91
C ALA A 2 0.35 -22.73 -15.23
N LEU A 3 -0.76 -22.01 -15.07
CA LEU A 3 -2.01 -22.50 -14.51
C LEU A 3 -3.19 -22.18 -15.43
N ILE A 4 -4.13 -23.11 -15.57
CA ILE A 4 -5.36 -22.92 -16.34
C ILE A 4 -6.55 -23.20 -15.42
N LYS A 5 -7.47 -22.24 -15.31
CA LYS A 5 -8.72 -22.43 -14.57
C LYS A 5 -9.76 -23.06 -15.50
N THR A 6 -10.02 -24.35 -15.32
CA THR A 6 -11.06 -25.09 -16.07
C THR A 6 -12.10 -25.71 -15.13
N LYS A 7 -13.25 -26.12 -15.68
CA LYS A 7 -14.22 -26.94 -14.93
C LYS A 7 -13.63 -28.33 -14.72
N PHE A 8 -13.98 -28.99 -13.62
CA PHE A 8 -13.48 -30.33 -13.29
C PHE A 8 -13.70 -31.36 -14.42
N SER A 9 -14.78 -31.21 -15.19
CA SER A 9 -15.09 -32.06 -16.36
C SER A 9 -14.13 -31.92 -17.54
N GLU A 10 -13.35 -30.85 -17.60
CA GLU A 10 -12.43 -30.50 -18.70
C GLU A 10 -10.95 -30.62 -18.28
N VAL A 11 -10.69 -31.11 -17.07
CA VAL A 11 -9.33 -31.33 -16.56
C VAL A 11 -8.77 -32.61 -17.18
N PRO A 12 -7.58 -32.56 -17.84
CA PRO A 12 -6.96 -33.77 -18.37
C PRO A 12 -6.57 -34.71 -17.23
N LEU A 13 -6.60 -36.02 -17.50
CA LEU A 13 -6.41 -37.06 -16.48
C LEU A 13 -5.04 -36.97 -15.75
N ASP A 14 -4.04 -36.40 -16.42
CA ASP A 14 -2.68 -36.23 -15.88
C ASP A 14 -2.45 -34.88 -15.18
N ALA A 15 -3.50 -34.06 -14.98
CA ALA A 15 -3.35 -32.74 -14.36
C ALA A 15 -3.27 -32.80 -12.82
N ILE A 16 -2.37 -32.00 -12.26
CA ILE A 16 -2.29 -31.77 -10.81
C ILE A 16 -3.32 -30.70 -10.43
N ILE A 17 -4.30 -31.09 -9.60
CA ILE A 17 -5.30 -30.16 -9.08
C ILE A 17 -4.69 -29.39 -7.92
N LEU A 18 -4.58 -28.07 -8.07
CA LEU A 18 -4.03 -27.19 -7.05
C LEU A 18 -5.14 -26.44 -6.32
N THR A 19 -4.95 -26.22 -5.02
CA THR A 19 -5.77 -25.26 -4.27
C THR A 19 -5.38 -23.83 -4.64
N GLU A 20 -6.23 -22.84 -4.39
CA GLU A 20 -5.92 -21.43 -4.68
C GLU A 20 -4.64 -20.94 -3.96
N ASN A 21 -4.39 -21.43 -2.74
CA ASN A 21 -3.19 -21.10 -1.99
C ASN A 21 -1.93 -21.75 -2.60
N ASP A 22 -2.04 -22.98 -3.10
CA ASP A 22 -0.93 -23.68 -3.73
C ASP A 22 -0.62 -23.09 -5.11
N ALA A 23 -1.65 -22.73 -5.87
CA ALA A 23 -1.55 -21.97 -7.11
C ALA A 23 -0.82 -20.63 -6.91
N PHE A 24 -1.21 -19.85 -5.89
CA PHE A 24 -0.56 -18.59 -5.58
C PHE A 24 0.92 -18.76 -5.21
N LYS A 25 1.25 -19.77 -4.40
CA LYS A 25 2.64 -20.08 -4.03
C LYS A 25 3.47 -20.45 -5.24
N TYR A 26 2.94 -21.32 -6.10
CA TYR A 26 3.61 -21.76 -7.32
C TYR A 26 3.91 -20.60 -8.27
N GLU A 27 2.91 -19.76 -8.57
CA GLU A 27 3.13 -18.59 -9.43
C GLU A 27 4.08 -17.56 -8.80
N THR A 28 3.99 -17.36 -7.49
CA THR A 28 4.91 -16.48 -6.76
C THR A 28 6.35 -16.96 -6.86
N GLU A 29 6.60 -18.27 -6.75
CA GLU A 29 7.93 -18.85 -6.88
C GLU A 29 8.50 -18.65 -8.29
N ILE A 30 7.68 -18.83 -9.33
CA ILE A 30 8.08 -18.55 -10.71
C ILE A 30 8.44 -17.07 -10.90
N LEU A 31 7.60 -16.15 -10.41
CA LEU A 31 7.84 -14.70 -10.53
C LEU A 31 9.10 -14.25 -9.76
N GLN A 32 9.35 -14.85 -8.59
CA GLN A 32 10.54 -14.57 -7.78
C GLN A 32 11.82 -15.09 -8.42
N ASN A 33 11.77 -16.24 -9.09
CA ASN A 33 12.94 -16.87 -9.71
C ASN A 33 13.08 -16.57 -11.21
N TRP A 34 12.23 -15.71 -11.77
CA TRP A 34 12.27 -15.33 -13.19
C TRP A 34 13.64 -14.75 -13.60
N GLU A 35 14.21 -15.26 -14.69
CA GLU A 35 15.55 -14.90 -15.19
C GLU A 35 15.66 -13.42 -15.55
N LYS A 36 14.64 -12.87 -16.22
CA LYS A 36 14.62 -11.47 -16.63
C LYS A 36 14.06 -10.60 -15.51
N GLY A 37 14.92 -10.19 -14.58
CA GLY A 37 14.53 -9.35 -13.44
C GLY A 37 13.78 -8.05 -13.83
N ASN A 38 14.09 -7.49 -15.00
CA ASN A 38 13.42 -6.29 -15.52
C ASN A 38 11.95 -6.51 -15.88
N ASP A 39 11.51 -7.74 -16.17
CA ASP A 39 10.11 -8.00 -16.50
C ASP A 39 9.22 -8.11 -15.25
N VAL A 40 9.83 -8.40 -14.09
CA VAL A 40 9.15 -8.64 -12.81
C VAL A 40 9.49 -7.58 -11.74
N TRP A 41 10.15 -6.49 -12.12
CA TRP A 41 10.62 -5.46 -11.18
C TRP A 41 9.46 -4.86 -10.36
N ALA A 42 8.32 -4.58 -11.03
CA ALA A 42 7.16 -3.99 -10.39
C ALA A 42 6.54 -4.95 -9.37
N TYR A 43 6.51 -6.25 -9.68
CA TYR A 43 6.07 -7.28 -8.73
C TYR A 43 7.01 -7.40 -7.52
N ARG A 44 8.33 -7.41 -7.74
CA ARG A 44 9.32 -7.56 -6.65
C ARG A 44 9.41 -6.34 -5.74
N TYR A 45 9.39 -5.14 -6.31
CA TYR A 45 9.69 -3.90 -5.59
C TYR A 45 8.49 -2.96 -5.42
N GLY A 46 7.37 -3.17 -6.12
CA GLY A 46 6.20 -2.28 -6.13
C GLY A 46 5.67 -1.96 -4.73
N LYS A 47 5.46 -3.01 -3.91
CA LYS A 47 5.01 -2.84 -2.52
C LYS A 47 5.96 -2.00 -1.66
N PHE A 48 7.27 -2.14 -1.86
CA PHE A 48 8.26 -1.35 -1.11
C PHE A 48 8.28 0.11 -1.54
N VAL A 49 8.09 0.38 -2.84
CA VAL A 49 7.95 1.75 -3.37
C VAL A 49 6.72 2.42 -2.76
N LEU A 50 5.56 1.74 -2.76
CA LEU A 50 4.33 2.24 -2.16
C LEU A 50 4.47 2.52 -0.66
N ALA A 51 5.18 1.65 0.06
CA ALA A 51 5.47 1.81 1.49
C ALA A 51 6.36 3.02 1.75
N ALA A 52 7.42 3.21 0.96
CA ALA A 52 8.31 4.35 1.07
C ALA A 52 7.58 5.68 0.83
N ILE A 53 6.71 5.73 -0.18
CA ILE A 53 5.90 6.92 -0.48
C ILE A 53 4.94 7.22 0.70
N SER A 54 4.27 6.21 1.25
CA SER A 54 3.42 6.35 2.44
C SER A 54 4.20 6.85 3.66
N GLY A 55 5.39 6.30 3.91
CA GLY A 55 6.26 6.73 5.00
C GLY A 55 6.72 8.18 4.86
N PHE A 56 7.08 8.60 3.65
CA PHE A 56 7.49 9.98 3.38
C PHE A 56 6.35 10.98 3.67
N VAL A 57 5.12 10.66 3.25
CA VAL A 57 3.95 11.48 3.55
C VAL A 57 3.66 11.52 5.06
N GLY A 58 3.78 10.39 5.76
CA GLY A 58 3.64 10.32 7.21
C GLY A 58 4.64 11.23 7.94
N GLY A 59 5.90 11.22 7.50
CA GLY A 59 6.95 12.11 8.01
C GLY A 59 6.65 13.60 7.74
N TYR A 60 6.20 13.94 6.52
CA TYR A 60 5.81 15.30 6.15
C TYR A 60 4.67 15.82 7.04
N LEU A 61 3.61 15.02 7.21
CA LEU A 61 2.46 15.38 8.04
C LEU A 61 2.87 15.56 9.51
N ASN A 62 3.67 14.64 10.05
CA ASN A 62 4.17 14.74 11.41
C ASN A 62 5.01 16.00 11.62
N SER A 63 5.88 16.34 10.67
CA SER A 63 6.64 17.59 10.71
C SER A 63 5.74 18.82 10.78
N HIS A 64 4.70 18.86 9.94
CA HIS A 64 3.73 19.96 9.93
C HIS A 64 3.06 20.17 11.29
N TYR A 65 2.47 19.11 11.86
CA TYR A 65 1.76 19.23 13.15
C TYR A 65 2.72 19.57 14.29
N ARG A 66 3.91 18.94 14.35
CA ARG A 66 4.92 19.23 15.38
C ARG A 66 5.34 20.69 15.41
N LEU A 67 5.51 21.32 14.24
CA LEU A 67 5.84 22.75 14.15
C LEU A 67 4.69 23.62 14.68
N LYS A 68 3.43 23.25 14.42
CA LYS A 68 2.26 24.01 14.89
C LYS A 68 2.06 23.97 16.39
N VAL A 69 2.49 22.90 17.07
CA VAL A 69 2.44 22.77 18.53
C VAL A 69 3.79 22.98 19.22
N ARG A 70 4.80 23.53 18.51
CA ARG A 70 6.09 23.94 19.08
C ARG A 70 6.85 22.83 19.83
N LEU A 71 6.76 21.58 19.38
CA LEU A 71 7.46 20.46 20.03
C LEU A 71 8.97 20.42 19.76
N PHE A 72 9.45 21.04 18.68
CA PHE A 72 10.86 21.07 18.27
C PHE A 72 11.61 19.74 18.47
N SER A 73 12.48 19.64 19.49
CA SER A 73 13.31 18.46 19.79
C SER A 73 12.59 17.39 20.64
N TYR A 74 11.55 17.76 21.41
CA TYR A 74 10.89 16.85 22.35
C TYR A 74 10.17 15.71 21.63
N GLY A 75 10.47 14.47 22.01
CA GLY A 75 9.83 13.27 21.48
C GLY A 75 9.95 13.09 19.96
N ARG A 76 10.99 13.66 19.32
CA ARG A 76 11.16 13.64 17.86
C ARG A 76 11.17 12.21 17.33
N ILE A 77 12.11 11.39 17.81
CA ILE A 77 12.26 9.99 17.37
C ILE A 77 10.95 9.21 17.57
N ALA A 78 10.34 9.31 18.76
CA ALA A 78 9.11 8.58 19.06
C ALA A 78 7.95 8.93 18.10
N SER A 79 7.74 10.22 17.81
CA SER A 79 6.68 10.65 16.90
C SER A 79 6.96 10.30 15.44
N TYR A 80 8.19 10.44 14.96
CA TYR A 80 8.55 10.12 13.57
C TYR A 80 8.55 8.62 13.33
N LEU A 81 9.02 7.83 14.31
CA LEU A 81 9.02 6.37 14.19
C LEU A 81 7.60 5.87 13.99
N SER A 82 6.65 6.22 14.86
CA SER A 82 5.26 5.74 14.74
C SER A 82 4.55 6.25 13.49
N THR A 83 4.73 7.53 13.13
CA THR A 83 4.07 8.12 11.97
C THR A 83 4.64 7.69 10.63
N ILE A 84 5.87 7.17 10.58
CA ILE A 84 6.45 6.59 9.36
C ILE A 84 6.20 5.08 9.31
N THR A 85 6.49 4.36 10.40
CA THR A 85 6.45 2.89 10.39
C THR A 85 5.03 2.35 10.27
N ILE A 86 4.07 2.90 11.01
CA ILE A 86 2.70 2.39 11.02
C ILE A 86 2.07 2.52 9.62
N PRO A 87 2.07 3.70 8.96
CA PRO A 87 1.60 3.81 7.57
C PRO A 87 2.31 2.90 6.58
N SER A 88 3.64 2.79 6.67
CA SER A 88 4.45 2.00 5.74
C SER A 88 4.16 0.50 5.87
N VAL A 89 4.11 -0.02 7.09
CA VAL A 89 3.81 -1.43 7.36
C VAL A 89 2.37 -1.76 6.99
N THR A 90 1.44 -0.85 7.30
CA THR A 90 0.02 -1.03 6.95
C THR A 90 -0.16 -1.10 5.43
N CYS A 91 0.52 -0.22 4.68
CA CYS A 91 0.56 -0.24 3.23
C CYS A 91 1.11 -1.57 2.70
N LEU A 92 2.27 -2.02 3.19
CA LEU A 92 2.86 -3.30 2.78
C LEU A 92 1.91 -4.47 3.01
N PHE A 93 1.34 -4.56 4.21
CA PHE A 93 0.47 -5.66 4.59
C PHE A 93 -0.81 -5.70 3.77
N PHE A 94 -1.48 -4.54 3.60
CA PHE A 94 -2.72 -4.49 2.82
C PHE A 94 -2.50 -4.73 1.34
N HIS A 95 -1.43 -4.20 0.76
CA HIS A 95 -1.11 -4.43 -0.65
C HIS A 95 -0.81 -5.91 -0.91
N ASP A 96 0.00 -6.53 -0.06
CA ASP A 96 0.39 -7.94 -0.18
C ASP A 96 -0.82 -8.89 -0.04
N GLN A 97 -1.70 -8.64 0.94
CA GLN A 97 -2.82 -9.54 1.21
C GLN A 97 -4.03 -9.33 0.28
N PHE A 98 -4.40 -8.08 -0.02
CA PHE A 98 -5.66 -7.78 -0.71
C PHE A 98 -5.51 -7.45 -2.20
N VAL A 99 -4.31 -7.09 -2.65
CA VAL A 99 -4.06 -6.68 -4.04
C VAL A 99 -3.20 -7.72 -4.75
N LEU A 100 -2.02 -8.03 -4.20
CA LEU A 100 -1.03 -8.87 -4.87
C LEU A 100 -1.55 -10.27 -5.21
N ARG A 101 -2.35 -10.87 -4.31
CA ARG A 101 -2.98 -12.18 -4.55
C ARG A 101 -3.85 -12.17 -5.81
N GLY A 102 -4.75 -11.19 -5.94
CA GLY A 102 -5.63 -11.09 -7.10
C GLY A 102 -4.90 -10.71 -8.39
N VAL A 103 -3.79 -9.98 -8.28
CA VAL A 103 -2.92 -9.64 -9.44
C VAL A 103 -2.21 -10.88 -9.98
N VAL A 104 -1.68 -11.73 -9.09
CA VAL A 104 -0.95 -12.96 -9.46
C VAL A 104 -1.90 -13.98 -10.09
N LEU A 105 -2.99 -14.32 -9.39
CA LEU A 105 -3.97 -15.32 -9.80
C LEU A 105 -4.85 -14.88 -11.00
N GLN A 106 -4.83 -13.60 -11.36
CA GLN A 106 -5.64 -13.00 -12.44
C GLN A 106 -7.15 -13.36 -12.35
N ASN A 107 -7.67 -13.54 -11.14
CA ASN A 107 -9.02 -14.04 -10.88
C ASN A 107 -10.09 -12.93 -10.75
N GLU A 108 -9.67 -11.68 -10.60
CA GLU A 108 -10.52 -10.51 -10.39
C GLU A 108 -10.44 -9.50 -11.55
N CYS A 109 -11.41 -8.58 -11.64
CA CYS A 109 -11.39 -7.49 -12.61
C CYS A 109 -10.20 -6.53 -12.39
N PRO A 110 -9.43 -6.17 -13.44
CA PRO A 110 -8.22 -5.36 -13.30
C PRO A 110 -8.51 -3.95 -12.78
N VAL A 111 -9.65 -3.36 -13.17
CA VAL A 111 -10.09 -2.05 -12.67
C VAL A 111 -10.45 -2.11 -11.18
N CYS A 112 -11.03 -3.22 -10.73
CA CYS A 112 -11.40 -3.42 -9.33
C CYS A 112 -10.16 -3.54 -8.44
N LEU A 113 -9.13 -4.25 -8.90
CA LEU A 113 -7.85 -4.36 -8.22
C LEU A 113 -7.14 -2.99 -8.13
N GLN A 114 -7.15 -2.20 -9.21
CA GLN A 114 -6.56 -0.85 -9.20
C GLN A 114 -7.29 0.09 -8.24
N LEU A 115 -8.62 0.08 -8.23
CA LEU A 115 -9.42 0.89 -7.29
C LEU A 115 -9.20 0.45 -5.84
N ARG A 116 -9.12 -0.86 -5.60
CA ARG A 116 -8.82 -1.43 -4.28
C ARG A 116 -7.43 -1.01 -3.80
N ALA A 117 -6.42 -1.09 -4.67
CA ALA A 117 -5.06 -0.64 -4.37
C ALA A 117 -5.01 0.85 -4.07
N ALA A 118 -5.67 1.68 -4.88
CA ALA A 118 -5.78 3.12 -4.66
C ALA A 118 -6.47 3.44 -3.31
N ALA A 119 -7.52 2.70 -2.95
CA ALA A 119 -8.21 2.88 -1.67
C ALA A 119 -7.33 2.54 -0.46
N PHE A 120 -6.65 1.39 -0.48
CA PHE A 120 -5.73 1.03 0.61
C PHE A 120 -4.51 1.95 0.68
N GLN A 121 -3.97 2.38 -0.47
CA GLN A 121 -2.83 3.30 -0.52
C GLN A 121 -3.18 4.69 0.00
N THR A 122 -4.35 5.22 -0.36
CA THR A 122 -4.82 6.52 0.18
C THR A 122 -5.16 6.43 1.65
N PHE A 123 -5.73 5.32 2.10
CA PHE A 123 -5.99 5.08 3.51
C PHE A 123 -4.69 5.05 4.32
N ALA A 124 -3.73 4.21 3.93
CA ALA A 124 -2.46 4.07 4.62
C ALA A 124 -1.60 5.34 4.50
N GLY A 125 -1.55 5.96 3.32
CA GLY A 125 -0.69 7.10 3.02
C GLY A 125 -1.22 8.46 3.43
N VAL A 126 -2.55 8.65 3.57
CA VAL A 126 -3.14 9.95 3.91
C VAL A 126 -4.02 9.88 5.15
N VAL A 127 -5.02 8.99 5.16
CA VAL A 127 -6.03 8.96 6.23
C VAL A 127 -5.38 8.59 7.56
N ALA A 128 -4.61 7.49 7.60
CA ALA A 128 -3.92 7.03 8.78
C ALA A 128 -2.95 8.08 9.35
N PRO A 129 -1.97 8.63 8.60
CA PRO A 129 -1.05 9.63 9.14
C PRO A 129 -1.76 10.95 9.48
N SER A 130 -2.84 11.33 8.80
CA SER A 130 -3.62 12.54 9.15
C SER A 130 -4.31 12.45 10.51
N LEU A 131 -4.57 11.23 11.00
CA LEU A 131 -5.10 10.98 12.34
C LEU A 131 -3.98 10.75 13.36
N LEU A 132 -2.98 9.95 13.00
CA LEU A 132 -1.87 9.58 13.89
C LEU A 132 -0.95 10.76 14.22
N ALA A 133 -0.62 11.60 13.23
CA ALA A 133 0.28 12.74 13.43
C ALA A 133 -0.24 13.79 14.44
N PRO A 134 -1.50 14.29 14.35
CA PRO A 134 -2.03 15.19 15.36
C PRO A 134 -2.20 14.49 16.71
N PHE A 135 -2.62 13.22 16.74
CA PHE A 135 -2.76 12.47 17.99
C PHE A 135 -1.42 12.35 18.74
N ALA A 136 -0.36 11.97 18.02
CA ALA A 136 0.99 11.89 18.57
C ALA A 136 1.52 13.27 19.00
N SER A 137 1.32 14.30 18.17
CA SER A 137 1.80 15.65 18.48
C SER A 137 1.08 16.29 19.66
N PHE A 138 -0.25 16.12 19.77
CA PHE A 138 -1.06 16.70 20.83
C PHE A 138 -0.85 16.00 22.17
N SER A 139 -0.76 14.68 22.17
CA SER A 139 -0.46 13.92 23.39
C SER A 139 0.91 14.28 23.96
N LEU A 140 1.92 14.44 23.11
CA LEU A 140 3.24 14.90 23.52
C LEU A 140 3.24 16.39 23.93
N ALA A 141 2.48 17.25 23.25
CA ALA A 141 2.34 18.65 23.63
C ALA A 141 1.79 18.81 25.06
N LEU A 142 0.73 18.06 25.38
CA LEU A 142 0.12 18.00 26.70
C LEU A 142 1.08 17.47 27.76
N ARG A 143 1.84 16.43 27.44
CA ARG A 143 2.79 15.80 28.38
C ARG A 143 3.97 16.71 28.72
N TYR A 144 4.48 17.46 27.73
CA TYR A 144 5.63 18.34 27.91
C TYR A 144 5.25 19.81 28.19
N GLY A 145 3.95 20.15 28.22
CA GLY A 145 3.48 21.52 28.48
C GLY A 145 3.95 22.56 27.45
N THR A 146 4.23 22.14 26.21
CA THR A 146 4.83 23.02 25.18
C THR A 146 3.81 23.94 24.49
N TYR A 147 2.54 23.55 24.50
CA TYR A 147 1.44 24.29 23.89
C TYR A 147 0.13 23.95 24.61
N ASP A 148 -0.75 24.94 24.74
CA ASP A 148 -2.08 24.73 25.33
C ASP A 148 -3.00 24.06 24.30
N VAL A 149 -3.17 22.74 24.45
CA VAL A 149 -4.02 21.92 23.59
C VAL A 149 -5.24 21.50 24.40
N PRO A 150 -6.48 21.64 23.87
CA PRO A 150 -7.67 21.19 24.60
C PRO A 150 -7.63 19.68 24.87
N TYR A 151 -8.00 19.28 26.08
CA TYR A 151 -8.07 17.88 26.47
C TYR A 151 -9.18 17.16 25.70
N VAL A 152 -8.82 16.13 24.94
CA VAL A 152 -9.76 15.32 24.16
C VAL A 152 -10.85 14.68 25.04
N THR A 153 -10.50 14.30 26.28
CA THR A 153 -11.42 13.65 27.23
C THR A 153 -12.43 14.62 27.86
N LYS A 154 -12.08 15.89 28.01
CA LYS A 154 -12.96 16.90 28.65
C LYS A 154 -13.76 17.69 27.61
N GLU A 155 -13.15 18.02 26.48
CA GLU A 155 -13.73 18.93 25.48
C GLU A 155 -13.51 18.43 24.03
N PRO A 156 -14.13 17.30 23.63
CA PRO A 156 -13.87 16.65 22.35
C PRO A 156 -14.18 17.54 21.14
N LEU A 157 -15.25 18.33 21.21
CA LEU A 157 -15.63 19.27 20.16
C LEU A 157 -14.59 20.39 19.95
N LYS A 158 -13.98 20.89 21.03
CA LYS A 158 -12.94 21.92 20.94
C LYS A 158 -11.64 21.32 20.42
N ALA A 159 -11.30 20.09 20.81
CA ALA A 159 -10.15 19.36 20.26
C ALA A 159 -10.31 19.09 18.75
N PHE A 160 -11.50 18.71 18.29
CA PHE A 160 -11.77 18.53 16.86
C PHE A 160 -11.69 19.85 16.09
N LYS A 161 -12.29 20.94 16.60
CA LYS A 161 -12.17 22.27 15.99
C LYS A 161 -10.72 22.74 15.95
N PHE A 162 -9.95 22.47 17.00
CA PHE A 162 -8.52 22.78 17.04
C PHE A 162 -7.77 22.00 15.95
N TRP A 163 -7.98 20.68 15.86
CA TRP A 163 -7.41 19.87 14.78
C TRP A 163 -7.78 20.42 13.40
N GLN A 164 -9.08 20.63 13.15
CA GLN A 164 -9.57 21.19 11.88
C GLN A 164 -8.92 22.54 11.55
N SER A 165 -8.75 23.43 12.54
CA SER A 165 -8.09 24.73 12.34
C SER A 165 -6.62 24.60 11.91
N LYS A 166 -5.92 23.57 12.39
CA LYS A 166 -4.52 23.30 12.03
C LYS A 166 -4.40 22.55 10.70
N THR A 167 -5.39 21.75 10.33
CA THR A 167 -5.42 20.99 9.07
C THR A 167 -5.88 21.83 7.87
N ARG A 168 -6.80 22.77 8.07
CA ARG A 168 -7.33 23.67 7.03
C ARG A 168 -6.25 24.34 6.13
N PRO A 169 -5.14 24.89 6.65
CA PRO A 169 -4.11 25.53 5.81
C PRO A 169 -3.39 24.57 4.86
N ILE A 170 -3.37 23.27 5.14
CA ILE A 170 -2.75 22.26 4.28
C ILE A 170 -3.76 21.47 3.45
N GLY A 171 -5.04 21.88 3.42
CA GLY A 171 -6.10 21.14 2.74
C GLY A 171 -5.81 20.85 1.26
N ASN A 172 -5.33 21.85 0.51
CA ASN A 172 -5.01 21.68 -0.91
C ASN A 172 -3.81 20.73 -1.12
N ILE A 173 -2.81 20.81 -0.23
CA ILE A 173 -1.64 19.93 -0.28
C ILE A 173 -2.05 18.49 0.07
N LEU A 174 -2.90 18.32 1.08
CA LEU A 174 -3.46 17.02 1.45
C LEU A 174 -4.28 16.41 0.31
N PHE A 175 -5.06 17.22 -0.39
CA PHE A 175 -5.81 16.77 -1.57
C PHE A 175 -4.87 16.34 -2.71
N ALA A 176 -3.81 17.11 -2.98
CA ALA A 176 -2.80 16.74 -3.97
C ALA A 176 -2.08 15.44 -3.60
N ILE A 177 -1.72 15.27 -2.32
CA ILE A 177 -1.13 14.04 -1.80
C ILE A 177 -2.11 12.88 -1.90
N PHE A 178 -3.40 13.09 -1.61
CA PHE A 178 -4.44 12.09 -1.75
C PHE A 178 -4.54 11.58 -3.20
N LEU A 179 -4.61 12.48 -4.17
CA LEU A 179 -4.59 12.11 -5.59
C LEU A 179 -3.28 11.40 -5.97
N GLY A 180 -2.14 11.89 -5.49
CA GLY A 180 -0.84 11.27 -5.74
C GLY A 180 -0.76 9.84 -5.20
N GLN A 181 -1.27 9.59 -4.00
CA GLN A 181 -1.32 8.26 -3.39
C GLN A 181 -2.29 7.32 -4.13
N ALA A 182 -3.47 7.83 -4.53
CA ALA A 182 -4.43 7.05 -5.33
C ALA A 182 -3.82 6.62 -6.67
N LEU A 183 -3.21 7.56 -7.37
CA LEU A 183 -2.54 7.31 -8.65
C LEU A 183 -1.34 6.37 -8.48
N ALA A 184 -0.52 6.56 -7.46
CA ALA A 184 0.61 5.68 -7.19
C ALA A 184 0.16 4.23 -6.97
N GLY A 185 -0.89 4.01 -6.14
CA GLY A 185 -1.46 2.68 -5.92
C GLY A 185 -1.97 2.04 -7.21
N ALA A 186 -2.76 2.78 -7.99
CA ALA A 186 -3.31 2.27 -9.25
C ALA A 186 -2.23 1.98 -10.31
N LEU A 187 -1.23 2.86 -10.45
CA LEU A 187 -0.14 2.71 -11.42
C LEU A 187 0.76 1.52 -11.06
N VAL A 188 1.16 1.38 -9.79
CA VAL A 188 1.98 0.25 -9.36
C VAL A 188 1.25 -1.06 -9.61
N THR A 189 -0.03 -1.16 -9.24
CA THR A 189 -0.85 -2.35 -9.52
C THR A 189 -0.99 -2.64 -11.01
N HIS A 190 -1.11 -1.61 -11.85
CA HIS A 190 -1.11 -1.79 -13.31
C HIS A 190 0.23 -2.36 -13.82
N LEU A 191 1.36 -1.87 -13.31
CA LEU A 191 2.69 -2.36 -13.66
C LEU A 191 2.93 -3.79 -13.16
N GLU A 192 2.44 -4.12 -11.96
CA GLU A 192 2.46 -5.48 -11.41
C GLU A 192 1.67 -6.44 -12.30
N ALA A 193 0.42 -6.09 -12.65
CA ALA A 193 -0.41 -6.90 -13.53
C ALA A 193 0.22 -7.09 -14.92
N ARG A 194 0.83 -6.04 -15.48
CA ARG A 194 1.56 -6.12 -16.75
C ARG A 194 2.76 -7.06 -16.65
N SER A 195 3.48 -7.03 -15.53
CA SER A 195 4.63 -7.92 -15.27
C SER A 195 4.19 -9.38 -15.26
N VAL A 196 3.12 -9.71 -14.51
CA VAL A 196 2.55 -11.06 -14.46
C VAL A 196 2.06 -11.51 -15.85
N PHE A 197 1.36 -10.63 -16.57
CA PHE A 197 0.87 -10.95 -17.92
C PHE A 197 2.01 -11.24 -18.92
N ASN A 198 3.09 -10.47 -18.87
CA ASN A 198 4.25 -10.68 -19.73
C ASN A 198 4.88 -12.06 -19.48
N VAL A 199 5.10 -12.43 -18.22
CA VAL A 199 5.66 -13.73 -17.84
C VAL A 199 4.74 -14.87 -18.30
N ASN A 200 3.43 -14.76 -18.07
CA ASN A 200 2.47 -15.76 -18.51
C ASN A 200 2.45 -15.94 -20.04
N ASN A 201 2.65 -14.86 -20.80
CA ASN A 201 2.72 -14.90 -22.26
C ASN A 201 4.03 -15.54 -22.75
N GLU A 202 5.17 -15.27 -22.10
CA GLU A 202 6.43 -15.96 -22.42
C GLU A 202 6.33 -17.47 -22.15
N LEU A 203 5.76 -17.87 -21.01
CA LEU A 203 5.51 -19.28 -20.70
C LEU A 203 4.58 -19.96 -21.71
N LEU A 204 3.54 -19.27 -22.18
CA LEU A 204 2.66 -19.76 -23.24
C LEU A 204 3.39 -20.01 -24.56
N LYS A 205 4.35 -19.16 -24.92
CA LYS A 205 5.15 -19.34 -26.14
C LYS A 205 6.10 -20.52 -26.03
N LEU A 206 6.71 -20.71 -24.86
CA LEU A 206 7.60 -21.84 -24.58
C LEU A 206 6.83 -23.17 -24.66
N ASP A 207 5.66 -23.25 -24.03
CA ASP A 207 4.81 -24.44 -24.07
C ASP A 207 4.38 -24.81 -25.51
N LYS A 208 3.98 -23.81 -26.31
CA LYS A 208 3.68 -24.03 -27.73
C LYS A 208 4.89 -24.48 -28.55
N SER A 209 6.09 -24.00 -28.23
CA SER A 209 7.31 -24.42 -28.92
C SER A 209 7.72 -25.85 -28.60
N LEU A 210 7.46 -26.32 -27.37
CA LEU A 210 7.74 -27.69 -26.93
C LEU A 210 6.75 -28.70 -27.52
N ASN A 211 5.46 -28.34 -27.61
CA ASN A 211 4.42 -29.24 -28.13
C ASN A 211 4.38 -29.33 -29.67
N ASN A 212 5.10 -28.45 -30.38
CA ASN A 212 5.20 -28.46 -31.85
C ASN A 212 6.46 -29.21 -32.37
N THR A 213 7.27 -29.77 -31.48
CA THR A 213 8.40 -30.67 -31.77
C THR A 213 8.06 -32.10 -31.38
#